data_AF-A0A1B1A220-F1
#
_entry.id   AF-A0A1B1A220-F1
#
_cell.length_a   1.000
_cell.length_b   1.000
_cell.length_c   1.000
_cell.angle_alpha   90.00
_cell.angle_beta   90.00
_cell.angle_gamma   90.00
#
_symmetry.space_group_name_H-M   'P 1'
#
loop_
_entity.id
_entity.type
_entity.pdbx_description
1 polymer ?
#
loop_
_entity_poly.entity_id
_entity_poly.type
_entity_poly.pdbx_seq_one_letter_code
_entity_poly.pdbx_strand_id
1 'polypeptide(L)'
;MPHAYAITLTYADVDGSAPLGARVYRYKDVSDMWKRIRSAANRKWQKQGFALRYVIVGEKGTKFGRVHYHGVVFATHPIHELGKLSGKNSNEFAYKRRLDWSLWGHGFVEFQQADRKGMAYVLKYILKSRMTAQRSRGFGREGKTEWLASSYLWCSKVPAIGATWLFDKLNDLYSKGMCPPSLRIRVPGGGDWYVHGTLQKEMCLFLHQANQEYRAQRGRDLAGWSTLIKSVSEEVEKTDTGELVKRKPWEWLTNGEEEEDEITEELRAERRERGELEFQKLKAEYAHRRRIAAPITNARATLRNCGHIIPCEKCLNGLREHDKQDLEQEYLLRFHDWQRLHPQGSRESASDYERRFNDWWLTRLRPSRGCAIRDTEILQEQFWRLIPVTKAQPGLTFKEAVGKTLQRPTGQP
;
A
#
# COMPACT_ATOMS: atom_id res chain seq x y z
N MET A 1 11.26 19.17 -14.59
CA MET A 1 11.67 17.75 -14.78
C MET A 1 11.43 17.39 -16.25
N PRO A 2 12.47 17.34 -17.09
CA PRO A 2 12.32 17.23 -18.54
C PRO A 2 11.96 15.81 -19.01
N HIS A 3 12.17 14.78 -18.19
CA HIS A 3 11.88 13.40 -18.57
C HIS A 3 10.59 12.90 -17.90
N ALA A 4 9.72 12.29 -18.69
CA ALA A 4 8.49 11.66 -18.21
C ALA A 4 8.24 10.32 -18.91
N TYR A 5 7.81 9.32 -18.13
CA TYR A 5 7.57 7.96 -18.59
C TYR A 5 6.24 7.46 -18.05
N ALA A 6 5.39 6.92 -18.93
CA ALA A 6 4.33 6.01 -18.50
C ALA A 6 4.95 4.61 -18.40
N ILE A 7 4.81 3.96 -17.25
CA ILE A 7 5.43 2.66 -16.98
C ILE A 7 4.37 1.63 -16.61
N THR A 8 4.59 0.41 -17.07
CA THR A 8 3.86 -0.77 -16.60
C THR A 8 4.87 -1.77 -16.04
N LEU A 9 4.81 -2.02 -14.73
CA LEU A 9 5.59 -3.06 -14.06
C LEU A 9 4.74 -4.31 -13.99
N THR A 10 5.27 -5.45 -14.43
CA THR A 10 4.55 -6.72 -14.37
C THR A 10 5.38 -7.73 -13.62
N TYR A 11 4.74 -8.47 -12.71
CA TYR A 11 5.37 -9.59 -12.04
C TYR A 11 5.55 -10.78 -12.99
N ALA A 12 6.71 -11.43 -12.91
CA ALA A 12 6.95 -12.69 -13.59
C ALA A 12 6.07 -13.82 -13.00
N ASP A 13 5.88 -14.87 -13.79
CA ASP A 13 5.21 -16.08 -13.33
C ASP A 13 6.08 -16.79 -12.27
N VAL A 14 5.44 -17.41 -11.28
CA VAL A 14 6.13 -18.13 -10.20
C VAL A 14 5.78 -19.60 -10.32
N ASP A 15 6.77 -20.42 -10.69
CA ASP A 15 6.63 -21.84 -11.03
C ASP A 15 5.65 -22.07 -12.21
N GLY A 16 5.83 -21.31 -13.29
CA GLY A 16 5.03 -21.44 -14.52
C GLY A 16 3.57 -20.97 -14.39
N SER A 17 3.17 -20.42 -13.24
CA SER A 17 1.81 -19.93 -12.99
C SER A 17 1.79 -18.45 -12.63
N ALA A 18 0.73 -17.75 -13.06
CA ALA A 18 0.52 -16.35 -12.68
C ALA A 18 0.47 -16.23 -11.16
N PRO A 19 1.27 -15.33 -10.55
CA PRO A 19 1.32 -15.25 -9.10
C PRO A 19 -0.04 -14.81 -8.53
N LEU A 20 -0.48 -15.49 -7.48
CA LEU A 20 -1.67 -15.08 -6.73
C LEU A 20 -1.53 -13.62 -6.29
N GLY A 21 -2.55 -12.80 -6.53
CA GLY A 21 -2.48 -11.36 -6.27
C GLY A 21 -2.03 -11.01 -4.84
N ALA A 22 -2.52 -11.75 -3.83
CA ALA A 22 -2.11 -11.57 -2.43
C ALA A 22 -0.61 -11.87 -2.17
N ARG A 23 0.05 -12.66 -3.01
CA ARG A 23 1.47 -13.03 -2.88
C ARG A 23 2.43 -11.99 -3.47
N VAL A 24 1.98 -11.22 -4.46
CA VAL A 24 2.85 -10.30 -5.22
C VAL A 24 2.39 -8.84 -5.23
N TYR A 25 1.20 -8.51 -4.75
CA TYR A 25 0.75 -7.13 -4.64
C TYR A 25 1.40 -6.43 -3.43
N ARG A 26 2.70 -6.16 -3.52
CA ARG A 26 3.51 -5.59 -2.43
C ARG A 26 4.09 -4.26 -2.87
N TYR A 27 3.52 -3.17 -2.35
CA TYR A 27 4.06 -1.83 -2.58
C TYR A 27 5.51 -1.66 -2.13
N LYS A 28 5.97 -2.50 -1.20
CA LYS A 28 7.38 -2.56 -0.80
C LYS A 28 8.32 -2.78 -1.99
N ASP A 29 7.94 -3.60 -2.96
CA ASP A 29 8.77 -3.90 -4.14
C ASP A 29 8.94 -2.65 -5.02
N VAL A 30 7.84 -1.90 -5.21
CA VAL A 30 7.83 -0.60 -5.89
C VAL A 30 8.67 0.44 -5.13
N SER A 31 8.50 0.52 -3.80
CA SER A 31 9.28 1.41 -2.94
C SER A 31 10.77 1.11 -3.01
N ASP A 32 11.15 -0.16 -2.98
CA ASP A 32 12.55 -0.59 -3.07
C ASP A 32 13.11 -0.38 -4.48
N MET A 33 12.31 -0.54 -5.55
CA MET A 33 12.69 -0.12 -6.90
C MET A 33 13.00 1.38 -6.92
N TRP A 34 12.18 2.24 -6.31
CA TRP A 34 12.47 3.67 -6.25
C TRP A 34 13.75 3.99 -5.48
N LYS A 35 14.06 3.25 -4.41
CA LYS A 35 15.35 3.39 -3.69
C LYS A 35 16.52 2.98 -4.58
N ARG A 36 16.40 1.87 -5.32
CA ARG A 36 17.40 1.40 -6.27
C ARG A 36 17.65 2.42 -7.39
N ILE A 37 16.59 3.02 -7.94
CA ILE A 37 16.69 4.09 -8.95
C ILE A 37 17.45 5.30 -8.39
N ARG A 38 17.09 5.79 -7.20
CA ARG A 38 17.81 6.93 -6.58
C ARG A 38 19.27 6.60 -6.27
N SER A 39 19.55 5.40 -5.77
CA SER A 39 20.91 4.94 -5.51
C SER A 39 21.75 4.84 -6.80
N ALA A 40 21.17 4.28 -7.87
CA ALA A 40 21.82 4.19 -9.17
C ALA A 40 22.07 5.58 -9.77
N ALA A 41 21.09 6.47 -9.69
CA ALA A 41 21.20 7.87 -10.12
C ALA A 41 22.31 8.62 -9.38
N ASN A 42 22.37 8.48 -8.05
CA ASN A 42 23.42 9.12 -7.24
C ASN A 42 24.83 8.65 -7.63
N ARG A 43 24.99 7.38 -8.01
CA ARG A 43 26.26 6.85 -8.51
C ARG A 43 26.58 7.36 -9.92
N LYS A 44 25.61 7.27 -10.84
CA LYS A 44 25.81 7.62 -12.26
C LYS A 44 26.08 9.12 -12.44
N TRP A 45 25.33 9.95 -11.74
CA TRP A 45 25.39 11.41 -11.87
C TRP A 45 26.01 12.08 -10.64
N GLN A 46 26.79 11.35 -9.83
CA GLN A 46 27.60 11.93 -8.73
C GLN A 46 26.84 12.90 -7.81
N LYS A 47 25.60 12.56 -7.44
CA LYS A 47 24.70 13.41 -6.63
C LYS A 47 24.33 14.77 -7.26
N GLN A 48 24.43 14.94 -8.57
CA GLN A 48 24.03 16.16 -9.31
C GLN A 48 22.50 16.31 -9.40
N GLY A 49 21.83 16.54 -8.26
CA GLY A 49 20.46 17.04 -8.23
C GLY A 49 19.37 16.09 -8.78
N PHE A 50 19.57 14.77 -8.71
CA PHE A 50 18.56 13.82 -9.18
C PHE A 50 17.28 13.89 -8.35
N ALA A 51 16.21 14.42 -8.94
CA ALA A 51 14.86 14.35 -8.42
C ALA A 51 13.96 13.45 -9.29
N LEU A 52 13.13 12.66 -8.60
CA LEU A 52 12.14 11.75 -9.18
C LEU A 52 10.80 11.89 -8.45
N ARG A 53 9.71 12.02 -9.21
CA ARG A 53 8.32 12.00 -8.74
C ARG A 53 7.54 10.93 -9.49
N TYR A 54 6.49 10.42 -8.88
CA TYR A 54 5.67 9.39 -9.50
C TYR A 54 4.25 9.41 -8.95
N VAL A 55 3.32 8.93 -9.77
CA VAL A 55 2.00 8.42 -9.37
C VAL A 55 1.90 6.99 -9.91
N ILE A 56 1.44 6.05 -9.10
CA ILE A 56 1.37 4.64 -9.46
C ILE A 56 0.16 3.96 -8.82
N VAL A 57 -0.49 3.10 -9.58
CA VAL A 57 -1.62 2.28 -9.13
C VAL A 57 -1.30 0.83 -9.42
N GLY A 58 -1.59 -0.07 -8.48
CA GLY A 58 -1.56 -1.49 -8.78
C GLY A 58 -2.91 -1.97 -9.27
N GLU A 59 -2.91 -2.92 -10.19
CA GLU A 59 -4.09 -3.56 -10.74
C GLU A 59 -3.84 -5.07 -10.89
N LYS A 60 -4.86 -5.88 -10.61
CA LYS A 60 -4.88 -7.29 -11.02
C LYS A 60 -5.50 -7.42 -12.41
N GLY A 61 -4.70 -7.89 -13.37
CA GLY A 61 -5.11 -8.09 -14.76
C GLY A 61 -6.20 -9.15 -14.88
N THR A 62 -7.20 -8.88 -15.72
CA THR A 62 -8.39 -9.73 -15.85
C THR A 62 -8.17 -10.96 -16.73
N LYS A 63 -7.31 -10.87 -17.76
CA LYS A 63 -7.16 -11.93 -18.78
C LYS A 63 -6.27 -13.09 -18.34
N PHE A 64 -5.17 -12.78 -17.66
CA PHE A 64 -4.16 -13.77 -17.26
C PHE A 64 -3.90 -13.77 -15.75
N GLY A 65 -4.66 -13.00 -14.97
CA GLY A 65 -4.52 -12.93 -13.51
C GLY A 65 -3.24 -12.27 -12.99
N ARG A 66 -2.33 -11.84 -13.87
CA ARG A 66 -1.06 -11.20 -13.48
C ARG A 66 -1.29 -9.86 -12.77
N VAL A 67 -0.42 -9.57 -11.82
CA VAL A 67 -0.42 -8.29 -11.12
C VAL A 67 0.47 -7.30 -11.85
N HIS A 68 -0.07 -6.10 -12.02
CA HIS A 68 0.59 -4.99 -12.68
C HIS A 68 0.64 -3.78 -11.74
N TYR A 69 1.66 -2.96 -11.91
CA TYR A 69 1.64 -1.57 -11.48
C TYR A 69 1.72 -0.66 -12.70
N HIS A 70 0.74 0.24 -12.83
CA HIS A 70 0.72 1.27 -13.85
C HIS A 70 1.07 2.61 -13.21
N GLY A 71 2.05 3.32 -13.75
CA GLY A 71 2.48 4.59 -13.17
C GLY A 71 2.95 5.60 -14.19
N VAL A 72 2.94 6.87 -13.79
CA VAL A 72 3.62 7.95 -14.49
C VAL A 72 4.77 8.40 -13.61
N VAL A 73 5.97 8.44 -14.16
CA VAL A 73 7.21 8.83 -13.50
C VAL A 73 7.74 10.09 -14.16
N PHE A 74 8.09 11.08 -13.35
CA PHE A 74 8.73 12.33 -13.75
C PHE A 74 10.12 12.37 -13.14
N ALA A 75 11.13 12.70 -13.94
CA ALA A 75 12.50 12.74 -13.49
C ALA A 75 13.28 13.92 -14.10
N THR A 76 14.28 14.36 -13.35
CA THR A 76 15.28 15.34 -13.80
C THR A 76 16.22 14.77 -14.85
N HIS A 77 16.42 13.45 -14.84
CA HIS A 77 17.38 12.74 -15.69
C HIS A 77 16.73 11.48 -16.31
N PRO A 78 17.27 10.94 -17.41
CA PRO A 78 16.69 9.80 -18.11
C PRO A 78 16.84 8.50 -17.29
N ILE A 79 15.75 8.05 -16.67
CA ILE A 79 15.78 6.88 -15.76
C ILE A 79 16.06 5.57 -16.50
N HIS A 80 15.74 5.48 -17.79
CA HIS A 80 15.93 4.27 -18.59
C HIS A 80 17.40 3.91 -18.81
N GLU A 81 18.31 4.87 -18.65
CA GLU A 81 19.74 4.64 -18.70
C GLU A 81 20.34 4.17 -17.36
N LEU A 82 19.50 3.96 -16.35
CA LEU A 82 19.90 3.44 -15.05
C LEU A 82 19.69 1.93 -15.02
N GLY A 83 20.64 1.19 -14.44
CA GLY A 83 20.56 -0.27 -14.40
C GLY A 83 20.78 -0.94 -15.75
N LYS A 84 20.68 -2.28 -15.78
CA LYS A 84 20.80 -3.07 -17.00
C LYS A 84 19.41 -3.34 -17.56
N LEU A 85 19.25 -3.14 -18.87
CA LEU A 85 18.07 -3.55 -19.63
C LEU A 85 18.44 -4.77 -20.47
N SER A 86 17.56 -5.76 -20.48
CA SER A 86 17.62 -6.88 -21.42
C SER A 86 16.23 -7.16 -21.98
N GLY A 87 16.18 -7.74 -23.17
CA GLY A 87 14.91 -8.08 -23.81
C GLY A 87 15.11 -9.21 -24.80
N LYS A 88 14.03 -9.91 -25.14
CA LYS A 88 14.06 -11.10 -25.99
C LYS A 88 14.78 -10.87 -27.34
N ASN A 89 14.69 -9.65 -27.89
CA ASN A 89 15.20 -9.33 -29.22
C ASN A 89 16.33 -8.28 -29.23
N SER A 90 16.51 -7.50 -28.16
CA SER A 90 17.66 -6.60 -28.01
C SER A 90 17.77 -6.11 -26.57
N ASN A 91 18.99 -5.75 -26.15
CA ASN A 91 19.28 -5.20 -24.83
C ASN A 91 19.15 -3.67 -24.76
N GLU A 92 18.69 -3.04 -25.82
CA GLU A 92 18.55 -1.59 -25.88
C GLU A 92 17.24 -1.10 -25.25
N PHE A 93 17.12 0.20 -25.05
CA PHE A 93 15.86 0.79 -24.63
C PHE A 93 14.92 0.93 -25.83
N ALA A 94 13.65 0.53 -25.66
CA ALA A 94 12.60 0.79 -26.64
C ALA A 94 11.25 0.98 -25.95
N TYR A 95 10.46 1.95 -26.44
CA TYR A 95 9.09 2.15 -25.98
C TYR A 95 8.18 1.00 -26.45
N LYS A 96 7.13 0.73 -25.66
CA LYS A 96 6.11 -0.30 -25.90
C LYS A 96 6.70 -1.70 -26.08
N ARG A 97 7.84 -1.95 -25.44
CA ARG A 97 8.52 -3.25 -25.42
C ARG A 97 8.64 -3.73 -23.98
N ARG A 98 8.44 -5.04 -23.79
CA ARG A 98 8.74 -5.71 -22.52
C ARG A 98 10.24 -5.85 -22.36
N LEU A 99 10.77 -5.26 -21.30
CA LEU A 99 12.18 -5.26 -20.95
C LEU A 99 12.34 -5.84 -19.55
N ASP A 100 13.35 -6.67 -19.36
CA ASP A 100 13.83 -7.03 -18.03
C ASP A 100 14.73 -5.91 -17.56
N TRP A 101 14.31 -5.24 -16.49
CA TRP A 101 15.04 -4.11 -15.94
C TRP A 101 15.61 -4.47 -14.57
N SER A 102 16.94 -4.40 -14.43
CA SER A 102 17.63 -4.81 -13.21
C SER A 102 17.18 -4.03 -11.96
N LEU A 103 16.59 -2.85 -12.13
CA LEU A 103 16.06 -2.05 -11.03
C LEU A 103 14.68 -2.52 -10.57
N TRP A 104 13.88 -3.14 -11.45
CA TRP A 104 12.60 -3.75 -11.09
C TRP A 104 12.83 -5.08 -10.38
N GLY A 105 13.46 -6.05 -11.04
CA GLY A 105 13.90 -7.32 -10.44
C GLY A 105 12.79 -8.32 -10.09
N HIS A 106 11.52 -8.04 -10.41
CA HIS A 106 10.38 -8.92 -10.10
C HIS A 106 9.62 -9.40 -11.35
N GLY A 107 10.17 -9.13 -12.54
CA GLY A 107 9.59 -9.47 -13.83
C GLY A 107 9.99 -8.43 -14.86
N PHE A 108 9.06 -8.06 -15.73
CA PHE A 108 9.32 -7.15 -16.85
C PHE A 108 8.68 -5.78 -16.65
N VAL A 109 9.26 -4.81 -17.35
CA VAL A 109 8.85 -3.41 -17.38
C VAL A 109 8.55 -3.04 -18.83
N GLU A 110 7.49 -2.29 -19.03
CA GLU A 110 7.19 -1.65 -20.30
C GLU A 110 7.21 -0.15 -20.09
N PHE A 111 8.03 0.54 -20.87
CA PHE A 111 8.05 2.00 -20.93
C PHE A 111 7.19 2.46 -22.10
N GLN A 112 6.38 3.49 -21.87
CA GLN A 112 5.68 4.23 -22.88
C GLN A 112 6.02 5.71 -22.74
N GLN A 113 6.05 6.43 -23.86
CA GLN A 113 6.16 7.87 -23.85
C GLN A 113 5.00 8.44 -23.00
N ALA A 114 5.31 9.39 -22.11
CA ALA A 114 4.28 10.07 -21.32
C ALA A 114 3.57 11.14 -22.15
N ASP A 115 3.08 10.77 -23.33
CA ASP A 115 2.19 11.59 -24.13
C ASP A 115 0.76 11.54 -23.55
N ARG A 116 -0.17 12.32 -24.13
CA ARG A 116 -1.57 12.35 -23.69
C ARG A 116 -2.18 10.95 -23.64
N LYS A 117 -1.84 10.07 -24.59
CA LYS A 117 -2.35 8.69 -24.66
C LYS A 117 -1.77 7.81 -23.56
N GLY A 118 -0.46 7.85 -23.33
CA GLY A 118 0.22 7.09 -22.28
C GLY A 118 -0.21 7.50 -20.88
N MET A 119 -0.31 8.80 -20.63
CA MET A 119 -0.84 9.31 -19.36
C MET A 119 -2.31 8.92 -19.18
N ALA A 120 -3.17 9.10 -20.20
CA ALA A 120 -4.58 8.72 -20.12
C ALA A 120 -4.76 7.22 -19.85
N TYR A 121 -3.90 6.37 -20.42
CA TYR A 121 -3.91 4.94 -20.15
C TYR A 121 -3.66 4.64 -18.66
N VAL A 122 -2.63 5.22 -18.05
CA VAL A 122 -2.35 5.05 -16.62
C VAL A 122 -3.47 5.64 -15.74
N LEU A 123 -3.94 6.85 -16.07
CA LEU A 123 -5.01 7.53 -15.33
C LEU A 123 -6.33 6.73 -15.34
N LYS A 124 -6.64 6.03 -16.45
CA LYS A 124 -7.79 5.12 -16.53
C LYS A 124 -7.77 4.08 -15.42
N TYR A 125 -6.60 3.52 -15.10
CA TYR A 125 -6.46 2.53 -14.02
C TYR A 125 -6.57 3.16 -12.64
N ILE A 126 -6.09 4.39 -12.47
CA ILE A 126 -6.28 5.16 -11.23
C ILE A 126 -7.76 5.46 -10.98
N LEU A 127 -8.51 5.81 -12.02
CA LEU A 127 -9.95 6.04 -11.89
C LEU A 127 -10.71 4.75 -11.61
N LYS A 128 -10.30 3.66 -12.25
CA LYS A 128 -10.84 2.33 -12.02
C LYS A 128 -10.64 1.90 -10.56
N SER A 129 -9.48 2.17 -9.95
CA SER A 129 -9.23 1.84 -8.53
C SER A 129 -10.09 2.65 -7.54
N ARG A 130 -10.69 3.76 -7.95
CA ARG A 130 -11.56 4.59 -7.10
C ARG A 130 -13.04 4.17 -7.12
N MET A 131 -13.41 3.12 -7.86
CA MET A 131 -14.77 2.57 -7.87
C MET A 131 -14.95 1.61 -6.69
N THR A 132 -15.85 1.96 -5.76
CA THR A 132 -16.26 1.12 -4.62
C THR A 132 -17.50 0.29 -4.97
N ALA A 133 -17.81 -0.74 -4.17
CA ALA A 133 -19.01 -1.61 -4.34
C ALA A 133 -20.28 -0.78 -4.45
N GLN A 134 -20.39 0.22 -3.57
CA GLN A 134 -21.50 1.16 -3.53
C GLN A 134 -21.61 2.01 -4.80
N ARG A 135 -20.48 2.46 -5.37
CA ARG A 135 -20.45 3.27 -6.60
C ARG A 135 -20.64 2.44 -7.88
N SER A 136 -20.44 1.13 -7.80
CA SER A 136 -20.62 0.21 -8.94
C SER A 136 -22.00 -0.44 -9.01
N ARG A 137 -22.86 -0.23 -8.01
CA ARG A 137 -24.21 -0.82 -7.94
C ARG A 137 -25.07 -0.41 -9.13
N GLY A 138 -25.71 -1.38 -9.79
CA GLY A 138 -26.57 -1.14 -10.96
C GLY A 138 -25.83 -0.92 -12.29
N PHE A 139 -24.49 -0.94 -12.29
CA PHE A 139 -23.68 -0.94 -13.51
C PHE A 139 -23.10 -2.34 -13.74
N GLY A 140 -22.80 -2.71 -14.99
CA GLY A 140 -22.22 -4.02 -15.35
C GLY A 140 -20.84 -4.35 -14.73
N ARG A 141 -20.36 -3.54 -13.79
CA ARG A 141 -19.11 -3.69 -13.04
C ARG A 141 -19.31 -4.11 -11.59
N GLU A 142 -20.54 -4.22 -11.09
CA GLU A 142 -20.89 -4.61 -9.72
C GLU A 142 -20.29 -5.97 -9.31
N GLY A 143 -20.32 -6.97 -10.21
CA GLY A 143 -19.71 -8.30 -9.97
C GLY A 143 -18.18 -8.34 -9.99
N LYS A 144 -17.49 -7.22 -10.26
CA LYS A 144 -16.01 -7.14 -10.32
C LYS A 144 -15.42 -6.34 -9.15
N THR A 145 -16.22 -6.00 -8.16
CA THR A 145 -15.83 -5.02 -7.14
C THR A 145 -14.76 -5.52 -6.16
N GLU A 146 -14.74 -6.82 -5.83
CA GLU A 146 -13.67 -7.40 -5.00
C GLU A 146 -12.29 -7.30 -5.66
N TRP A 147 -12.24 -7.29 -7.00
CA TRP A 147 -11.00 -7.10 -7.77
C TRP A 147 -10.54 -5.64 -7.73
N LEU A 148 -11.48 -4.70 -7.67
CA LEU A 148 -11.24 -3.25 -7.63
C LEU A 148 -10.78 -2.77 -6.25
N ALA A 149 -11.32 -3.36 -5.18
CA ALA A 149 -10.98 -3.04 -3.79
C ALA A 149 -9.50 -3.32 -3.45
N SER A 150 -8.78 -4.10 -4.27
CA SER A 150 -7.36 -4.37 -4.10
C SER A 150 -6.43 -3.36 -4.77
N SER A 151 -6.97 -2.40 -5.53
CA SER A 151 -6.18 -1.40 -6.24
C SER A 151 -5.89 -0.22 -5.34
N TYR A 152 -4.61 0.08 -5.14
CA TYR A 152 -4.14 1.13 -4.25
C TYR A 152 -3.36 2.14 -5.06
N LEU A 153 -3.66 3.43 -4.83
CA LEU A 153 -2.98 4.56 -5.45
C LEU A 153 -1.88 5.06 -4.52
N TRP A 154 -0.66 5.18 -5.05
CA TRP A 154 0.46 5.82 -4.37
C TRP A 154 1.04 6.93 -5.22
N CYS A 155 1.52 7.98 -4.57
CA CYS A 155 2.17 9.10 -5.24
C CYS A 155 3.27 9.71 -4.36
N SER A 156 4.11 10.52 -4.99
CA SER A 156 5.07 11.36 -4.28
C SER A 156 4.33 12.45 -3.50
N LYS A 157 4.55 12.48 -2.18
CA LYS A 157 3.95 13.47 -1.26
C LYS A 157 4.91 14.60 -0.90
N VAL A 158 6.21 14.34 -0.91
CA VAL A 158 7.24 15.30 -0.45
C VAL A 158 8.37 15.43 -1.48
N PRO A 159 8.49 16.59 -2.13
CA PRO A 159 7.39 17.52 -2.43
C PRO A 159 6.33 16.86 -3.33
N ALA A 160 5.10 17.37 -3.27
CA ALA A 160 3.98 16.90 -4.06
C ALA A 160 4.23 17.07 -5.58
N ILE A 161 3.57 16.25 -6.39
CA ILE A 161 3.58 16.42 -7.85
C ILE A 161 2.98 17.79 -8.19
N GLY A 162 3.68 18.56 -9.03
CA GLY A 162 3.24 19.90 -9.44
C GLY A 162 3.61 21.04 -8.48
N ALA A 163 4.13 20.75 -7.27
CA ALA A 163 4.49 21.78 -6.30
C ALA A 163 5.55 22.75 -6.84
N THR A 164 6.65 22.25 -7.42
CA THR A 164 7.69 23.12 -8.00
C THR A 164 7.11 24.07 -9.05
N TRP A 165 6.32 23.54 -10.00
CA TRP A 165 5.68 24.36 -11.04
C TRP A 165 4.72 25.40 -10.44
N LEU A 166 3.97 25.04 -9.40
CA LEU A 166 3.09 25.96 -8.70
C LEU A 166 3.87 27.14 -8.13
N PHE A 167 4.92 26.88 -7.35
CA PHE A 167 5.71 27.94 -6.73
C PHE A 167 6.49 28.78 -7.77
N ASP A 168 7.00 28.17 -8.84
CA ASP A 168 7.61 28.92 -9.95
C ASP A 168 6.60 29.89 -10.59
N LYS A 169 5.35 29.44 -10.78
CA LYS A 169 4.28 30.28 -11.31
C LYS A 169 3.87 31.39 -10.34
N LEU A 170 3.83 31.13 -9.04
CA LEU A 170 3.53 32.14 -8.03
C LEU A 170 4.64 33.20 -7.95
N ASN A 171 5.91 32.78 -8.05
CA ASN A 171 7.06 33.69 -8.14
C ASN A 171 6.98 34.57 -9.41
N ASP A 172 6.61 34.01 -10.56
CA ASP A 172 6.40 34.78 -11.79
C ASP A 172 5.28 35.83 -11.62
N LEU A 173 4.16 35.48 -10.99
CA LEU A 173 3.09 36.44 -10.69
C LEU A 173 3.56 37.54 -9.72
N TYR A 174 4.26 37.16 -8.65
CA TYR A 174 4.81 38.10 -7.68
C TYR A 174 5.78 39.08 -8.34
N SER A 175 6.65 38.62 -9.24
CA SER A 175 7.59 39.49 -9.98
C SER A 175 6.88 40.55 -10.82
N LYS A 176 5.62 40.30 -11.21
CA LYS A 176 4.74 41.21 -11.94
C LYS A 176 3.87 42.07 -11.02
N GLY A 177 4.01 41.94 -9.70
CA GLY A 177 3.19 42.61 -8.70
C GLY A 177 1.75 42.08 -8.65
N MET A 178 1.54 40.82 -9.02
CA MET A 178 0.22 40.18 -9.12
C MET A 178 0.13 38.95 -8.19
N CYS A 179 -1.09 38.57 -7.83
CA CYS A 179 -1.40 37.28 -7.23
C CYS A 179 -2.58 36.63 -7.97
N PRO A 180 -2.80 35.31 -7.83
CA PRO A 180 -3.99 34.69 -8.44
C PRO A 180 -5.27 35.22 -7.76
N PRO A 181 -6.37 35.41 -8.50
CA PRO A 181 -7.63 35.94 -7.95
C PRO A 181 -8.41 34.91 -7.11
N SER A 182 -7.96 33.65 -7.08
CA SER A 182 -8.48 32.60 -6.22
C SER A 182 -7.43 31.50 -6.03
N LEU A 183 -7.65 30.55 -5.11
CA LEU A 183 -6.77 29.38 -4.93
C LEU A 183 -6.86 28.33 -6.06
N ARG A 184 -7.41 28.75 -7.20
CA ARG A 184 -7.59 27.96 -8.41
C ARG A 184 -6.52 28.38 -9.42
N ILE A 185 -5.69 27.43 -9.82
CA ILE A 185 -4.58 27.67 -10.73
C ILE A 185 -4.84 26.99 -12.07
N ARG A 186 -4.89 27.77 -13.16
CA ARG A 186 -5.00 27.23 -14.52
C ARG A 186 -3.71 26.53 -14.95
N VAL A 187 -3.79 25.25 -15.30
CA VAL A 187 -2.67 24.45 -15.81
C VAL A 187 -2.58 24.60 -17.34
N PRO A 188 -1.39 24.84 -17.93
CA PRO A 188 -1.21 24.94 -19.37
C PRO A 188 -1.73 23.71 -20.12
N GLY A 189 -2.57 23.93 -21.14
CA GLY A 189 -3.20 22.86 -21.92
C GLY A 189 -4.19 21.99 -21.13
N GLY A 190 -4.47 22.33 -19.88
CA GLY A 190 -5.29 21.58 -18.95
C GLY A 190 -6.41 22.41 -18.35
N GLY A 191 -7.06 21.82 -17.35
CA GLY A 191 -8.13 22.39 -16.54
C GLY A 191 -7.67 23.40 -15.51
N ASP A 192 -8.63 23.86 -14.71
CA ASP A 192 -8.35 24.53 -13.46
C ASP A 192 -7.94 23.48 -12.42
N TRP A 193 -6.86 23.75 -11.68
CA TRP A 193 -6.42 22.94 -10.57
C TRP A 193 -6.73 23.62 -9.24
N TYR A 194 -7.49 22.94 -8.39
CA TYR A 194 -7.74 23.33 -7.01
C TYR A 194 -6.65 22.72 -6.12
N VAL A 195 -5.86 23.60 -5.50
CA VAL A 195 -4.81 23.18 -4.57
C VAL A 195 -5.46 22.84 -3.24
N HIS A 196 -5.10 21.69 -2.66
CA HIS A 196 -5.69 21.19 -1.42
C HIS A 196 -4.63 20.68 -0.44
N GLY A 197 -4.99 20.59 0.83
CA GLY A 197 -4.18 20.01 1.89
C GLY A 197 -2.94 20.84 2.20
N THR A 198 -1.82 20.18 2.51
CA THR A 198 -0.57 20.86 2.89
C THR A 198 -0.07 21.85 1.82
N LEU A 199 -0.19 21.50 0.53
CA LEU A 199 0.24 22.39 -0.55
C LEU A 199 -0.61 23.67 -0.63
N GLN A 200 -1.88 23.60 -0.21
CA GLN A 200 -2.76 24.78 -0.13
C GLN A 200 -2.31 25.71 0.99
N LYS A 201 -1.97 25.13 2.17
CA LYS A 201 -1.39 25.89 3.28
C LYS A 201 -0.12 26.60 2.84
N GLU A 202 0.85 25.86 2.28
CA GLU A 202 2.12 26.43 1.80
C GLU A 202 1.89 27.55 0.76
N MET A 203 0.95 27.37 -0.17
CA MET A 203 0.56 28.40 -1.14
C MET A 203 -0.02 29.66 -0.47
N CYS A 204 -0.93 29.50 0.50
CA CYS A 204 -1.51 30.65 1.22
C CYS A 204 -0.45 31.42 2.00
N LEU A 205 0.44 30.71 2.71
CA LEU A 205 1.52 31.33 3.48
C LEU A 205 2.50 32.09 2.60
N PHE A 206 2.89 31.49 1.46
CA PHE A 206 3.70 32.17 0.46
C PHE A 206 3.04 33.47 -0.02
N LEU A 207 1.74 33.42 -0.37
CA LEU A 207 1.01 34.58 -0.87
C LEU A 207 0.84 35.67 0.18
N HIS A 208 0.62 35.30 1.44
CA HIS A 208 0.58 36.23 2.56
C HIS A 208 1.92 36.97 2.69
N GLN A 209 3.02 36.23 2.79
CA GLN A 209 4.36 36.81 2.91
C GLN A 209 4.68 37.72 1.70
N ALA A 210 4.42 37.24 0.48
CA ALA A 210 4.63 38.00 -0.74
C ALA A 210 3.84 39.32 -0.74
N ASN A 211 2.59 39.31 -0.26
CA ASN A 211 1.79 40.53 -0.18
C ASN A 211 2.32 41.51 0.89
N GLN A 212 2.76 41.01 2.05
CA GLN A 212 3.36 41.86 3.09
C GLN A 212 4.64 42.55 2.60
N GLU A 213 5.53 41.79 1.97
CA GLU A 213 6.76 42.32 1.38
C GLU A 213 6.47 43.37 0.29
N TYR A 214 5.52 43.07 -0.59
CA TYR A 214 5.12 43.99 -1.66
C TYR A 214 4.48 45.27 -1.10
N ARG A 215 3.64 45.15 -0.08
CA ARG A 215 3.02 46.28 0.63
C ARG A 215 4.06 47.15 1.31
N ALA A 216 5.05 46.55 1.96
CA ALA A 216 6.16 47.28 2.58
C ALA A 216 7.00 48.07 1.55
N GLN A 217 7.22 47.49 0.36
CA GLN A 217 8.02 48.14 -0.69
C GLN A 217 7.27 49.20 -1.50
N ARG A 218 5.97 49.01 -1.74
CA ARG A 218 5.19 49.81 -2.71
C ARG A 218 4.01 50.57 -2.09
N GLY A 219 3.74 50.38 -0.80
CA GLY A 219 2.62 51.01 -0.08
C GLY A 219 1.23 50.52 -0.50
N ARG A 220 1.14 49.40 -1.24
CA ARG A 220 -0.12 48.82 -1.73
C ARG A 220 -0.04 47.31 -1.86
N ASP A 221 -1.20 46.65 -1.88
CA ASP A 221 -1.31 45.21 -2.08
C ASP A 221 -0.96 44.75 -3.50
N LEU A 222 -0.69 43.44 -3.62
CA LEU A 222 -0.59 42.76 -4.91
C LEU A 222 -1.89 42.91 -5.69
N ALA A 223 -1.76 43.10 -7.02
CA ALA A 223 -2.93 43.13 -7.89
C ALA A 223 -3.67 41.79 -7.83
N GLY A 224 -4.97 41.83 -7.52
CA GLY A 224 -5.81 40.64 -7.33
C GLY A 224 -5.97 40.20 -5.87
N TRP A 225 -5.27 40.83 -4.92
CA TRP A 225 -5.31 40.44 -3.50
C TRP A 225 -6.72 40.50 -2.90
N SER A 226 -7.45 41.61 -3.10
CA SER A 226 -8.82 41.76 -2.61
C SER A 226 -9.77 40.71 -3.19
N THR A 227 -9.58 40.33 -4.46
CA THR A 227 -10.36 39.27 -5.12
C THR A 227 -10.02 37.90 -4.54
N LEU A 228 -8.74 37.62 -4.28
CA LEU A 228 -8.27 36.40 -3.64
C LEU A 228 -8.90 36.24 -2.25
N ILE A 229 -8.83 37.26 -1.40
CA ILE A 229 -9.41 37.25 -0.05
C ILE A 229 -10.92 36.98 -0.12
N LYS A 230 -11.63 37.68 -1.02
CA LYS A 230 -13.08 37.47 -1.22
C LYS A 230 -13.40 36.03 -1.68
N SER A 231 -12.52 35.41 -2.46
CA SER A 231 -12.74 34.04 -2.96
C SER A 231 -12.68 32.96 -1.87
N VAL A 232 -12.10 33.28 -0.70
CA VAL A 232 -11.94 32.35 0.42
C VAL A 232 -12.67 32.80 1.69
N SER A 233 -13.32 33.96 1.67
CA SER A 233 -13.95 34.57 2.86
C SER A 233 -15.28 33.94 3.27
N GLU A 234 -15.88 33.10 2.44
CA GLU A 234 -17.11 32.38 2.79
C GLU A 234 -16.88 31.48 4.00
N GLU A 235 -17.68 31.69 5.05
CA GLU A 235 -17.67 30.85 6.24
C GLU A 235 -18.17 29.44 5.91
N VAL A 236 -17.72 28.47 6.71
CA VAL A 236 -18.14 27.07 6.62
C VAL A 236 -18.67 26.65 7.97
N GLU A 237 -19.85 26.04 7.94
CA GLU A 237 -20.45 25.45 9.12
C GLU A 237 -19.70 24.18 9.51
N LYS A 238 -19.22 24.12 10.76
CA LYS A 238 -18.64 22.92 11.35
C LYS A 238 -19.71 21.83 11.48
N THR A 239 -19.46 20.65 10.90
CA THR A 239 -20.41 19.53 10.91
C THR A 239 -20.76 19.00 12.29
N ASP A 240 -19.88 19.22 13.28
CA ASP A 240 -20.00 18.74 14.65
C ASP A 240 -20.66 19.76 15.60
N THR A 241 -20.42 21.06 15.41
CA THR A 241 -20.94 22.10 16.32
C THR A 241 -22.02 23.00 15.71
N GLY A 242 -22.19 23.00 14.38
CA GLY A 242 -23.05 23.96 13.68
C GLY A 242 -22.50 25.40 13.68
N GLU A 243 -21.28 25.61 14.19
CA GLU A 243 -20.64 26.91 14.27
C GLU A 243 -20.14 27.33 12.88
N LEU A 244 -20.47 28.55 12.46
CA LEU A 244 -19.89 29.17 11.27
C LEU A 244 -18.47 29.60 11.57
N VAL A 245 -17.50 28.94 10.93
CA VAL A 245 -16.08 29.25 11.11
C VAL A 245 -15.48 29.66 9.77
N LYS A 246 -14.58 30.64 9.81
CA LYS A 246 -13.84 31.07 8.63
C LYS A 246 -13.01 29.92 8.08
N ARG A 247 -12.87 29.89 6.75
CA ARG A 247 -12.05 28.86 6.10
C ARG A 247 -10.59 29.06 6.49
N LYS A 248 -9.90 28.00 6.88
CA LYS A 248 -8.44 27.97 7.12
C LYS A 248 -7.62 28.74 6.07
N PRO A 249 -7.87 28.61 4.76
CA PRO A 249 -7.19 29.43 3.76
C PRO A 249 -7.35 30.95 3.90
N TRP A 250 -8.50 31.44 4.40
CA TRP A 250 -8.70 32.85 4.70
C TRP A 250 -7.79 33.26 5.86
N GLU A 251 -7.78 32.50 6.96
CA GLU A 251 -6.92 32.74 8.13
C GLU A 251 -5.45 32.81 7.72
N TRP A 252 -4.97 31.84 6.93
CA TRP A 252 -3.58 31.82 6.46
C TRP A 252 -3.22 33.00 5.55
N LEU A 253 -4.16 33.49 4.76
CA LEU A 253 -3.92 34.62 3.86
C LEU A 253 -3.96 35.96 4.62
N THR A 254 -4.78 36.10 5.66
CA THR A 254 -4.90 37.35 6.40
C THR A 254 -3.88 37.46 7.53
N ASN A 255 -3.67 36.37 8.27
CA ASN A 255 -2.92 36.36 9.52
C ASN A 255 -1.55 35.69 9.36
N GLY A 256 -1.32 34.95 8.28
CA GLY A 256 -0.12 34.14 8.08
C GLY A 256 -0.23 32.78 8.77
N GLU A 257 0.91 32.16 9.07
CA GLU A 257 0.92 31.01 9.99
C GLU A 257 0.85 31.62 11.37
N GLU A 258 -0.37 31.70 11.93
CA GLU A 258 -0.47 31.76 13.39
C GLU A 258 0.33 30.57 13.88
N GLU A 259 1.46 30.85 14.52
CA GLU A 259 2.12 29.85 15.33
C GLU A 259 1.01 29.23 16.19
N GLU A 260 0.83 27.91 16.16
CA GLU A 260 0.06 27.21 17.19
C GLU A 260 0.80 27.31 18.56
N ASP A 261 1.36 28.49 18.86
CA ASP A 261 2.12 28.89 20.05
C ASP A 261 1.21 29.36 21.17
N GLU A 262 -0.10 29.43 20.94
CA GLU A 262 -1.11 29.46 22.01
C GLU A 262 -1.77 28.10 22.23
N ILE A 263 -1.12 27.00 21.85
CA ILE A 263 -1.26 25.80 22.66
C ILE A 263 -0.38 26.04 23.88
N THR A 264 -0.98 26.35 25.04
CA THR A 264 -0.23 26.53 26.30
C THR A 264 0.83 25.43 26.44
N GLU A 265 1.99 25.73 27.03
CA GLU A 265 2.99 24.69 27.30
C GLU A 265 2.39 23.47 28.01
N GLU A 266 1.34 23.69 28.81
CA GLU A 266 0.50 22.65 29.40
C GLU A 266 -0.17 21.75 28.35
N LEU A 267 -0.91 22.29 27.38
CA LEU A 267 -1.51 21.47 26.31
C LEU A 267 -0.46 20.83 25.39
N ARG A 268 0.72 21.45 25.20
CA ARG A 268 1.85 20.85 24.50
C ARG A 268 2.47 19.71 25.29
N ALA A 269 2.57 19.86 26.62
CA ALA A 269 3.04 18.84 27.54
C ALA A 269 2.04 17.68 27.59
N GLU A 270 0.74 17.95 27.69
CA GLU A 270 -0.31 16.93 27.66
C GLU A 270 -0.34 16.17 26.33
N ARG A 271 -0.18 16.87 25.18
CA ARG A 271 -0.08 16.21 23.87
C ARG A 271 1.21 15.40 23.73
N ARG A 272 2.33 15.89 24.27
CA ARG A 272 3.61 15.14 24.31
C ARG A 272 3.50 13.92 25.22
N GLU A 273 2.89 14.05 26.39
CA GLU A 273 2.68 12.98 27.35
C GLU A 273 1.70 11.94 26.82
N ARG A 274 0.59 12.38 26.22
CA ARG A 274 -0.36 11.47 25.54
C ARG A 274 0.29 10.79 24.34
N GLY A 275 1.05 11.52 23.53
CA GLY A 275 1.80 10.99 22.40
C GLY A 275 2.89 10.00 22.84
N GLU A 276 3.60 10.28 23.93
CA GLU A 276 4.59 9.39 24.52
C GLU A 276 3.92 8.17 25.12
N LEU A 277 2.79 8.31 25.82
CA LEU A 277 2.02 7.18 26.35
C LEU A 277 1.49 6.28 25.22
N GLU A 278 0.94 6.86 24.15
CA GLU A 278 0.51 6.13 22.96
C GLU A 278 1.68 5.48 22.24
N PHE A 279 2.81 6.17 22.13
CA PHE A 279 4.03 5.64 21.54
C PHE A 279 4.63 4.50 22.38
N GLN A 280 4.62 4.61 23.71
CA GLN A 280 5.05 3.55 24.63
C GLN A 280 4.09 2.37 24.60
N LYS A 281 2.77 2.60 24.52
CA LYS A 281 1.78 1.53 24.29
C LYS A 281 2.03 0.83 22.95
N LEU A 282 2.23 1.58 21.87
CA LEU A 282 2.54 1.05 20.55
C LEU A 282 3.87 0.30 20.54
N LYS A 283 4.90 0.82 21.22
CA LYS A 283 6.23 0.21 21.35
C LYS A 283 6.17 -1.07 22.19
N ALA A 284 5.40 -1.09 23.27
CA ALA A 284 5.15 -2.26 24.09
C ALA A 284 4.36 -3.32 23.31
N GLU A 285 3.30 -2.93 22.60
CA GLU A 285 2.53 -3.80 21.72
C GLU A 285 3.41 -4.35 20.58
N TYR A 286 4.23 -3.51 19.96
CA TYR A 286 5.15 -3.91 18.91
C TYR A 286 6.26 -4.82 19.42
N ALA A 287 6.82 -4.55 20.61
CA ALA A 287 7.80 -5.41 21.27
C ALA A 287 7.18 -6.74 21.71
N HIS A 288 5.92 -6.75 22.15
CA HIS A 288 5.15 -7.95 22.47
C HIS A 288 4.89 -8.76 21.19
N ARG A 289 4.41 -8.13 20.12
CA ARG A 289 4.25 -8.76 18.79
C ARG A 289 5.57 -9.28 18.24
N ARG A 290 6.70 -8.59 18.44
CA ARG A 290 8.04 -9.08 18.06
C ARG A 290 8.52 -10.23 18.92
N ARG A 291 8.27 -10.21 20.23
CA ARG A 291 8.58 -11.33 21.13
C ARG A 291 7.77 -12.57 20.77
N ILE A 292 6.49 -12.40 20.41
CA ILE A 292 5.63 -13.47 19.89
C ILE A 292 6.12 -13.94 18.51
N ALA A 293 6.54 -13.03 17.63
CA ALA A 293 6.94 -13.36 16.26
C ALA A 293 8.39 -13.84 16.10
N ALA A 294 9.24 -13.67 17.13
CA ALA A 294 10.65 -14.06 17.07
C ALA A 294 10.82 -15.60 17.04
N PRO A 295 10.17 -16.39 17.93
CA PRO A 295 10.14 -17.84 17.81
C PRO A 295 9.60 -18.30 16.44
N ILE A 296 8.54 -17.65 15.94
CA ILE A 296 7.96 -17.92 14.61
C ILE A 296 9.00 -17.74 13.49
N THR A 297 9.79 -16.68 13.59
CA THR A 297 10.76 -16.33 12.55
C THR A 297 11.98 -17.24 12.62
N ASN A 298 12.44 -17.60 13.82
CA ASN A 298 13.55 -18.52 14.04
C ASN A 298 13.17 -19.95 13.64
N ALA A 299 12.04 -20.47 14.12
CA ALA A 299 11.49 -21.76 13.72
C ALA A 299 11.33 -21.88 12.19
N ARG A 300 10.78 -20.84 11.53
CA ARG A 300 10.66 -20.81 10.06
C ARG A 300 12.01 -20.70 9.34
N ALA A 301 13.01 -20.06 9.95
CA ALA A 301 14.35 -19.95 9.39
C ALA A 301 15.09 -21.29 9.46
N THR A 302 14.96 -22.02 10.57
CA THR A 302 15.49 -23.38 10.72
C THR A 302 14.77 -24.36 9.80
N LEU A 303 13.46 -24.17 9.62
CA LEU A 303 12.63 -25.01 8.76
C LEU A 303 12.65 -24.63 7.28
N ARG A 304 13.57 -23.80 6.78
CA ARG A 304 13.59 -23.36 5.35
C ARG A 304 13.50 -24.52 4.33
N ASN A 305 13.99 -25.71 4.67
CA ASN A 305 13.96 -26.89 3.81
C ASN A 305 12.61 -27.64 3.84
N CYS A 306 11.91 -27.67 4.97
CA CYS A 306 10.55 -28.24 5.05
C CYS A 306 9.50 -27.19 4.67
N GLY A 307 9.75 -25.93 5.05
CA GLY A 307 9.05 -24.67 4.80
C GLY A 307 7.74 -24.46 5.58
N HIS A 308 7.58 -25.10 6.74
CA HIS A 308 6.38 -25.03 7.58
C HIS A 308 6.62 -24.61 9.02
N ILE A 309 5.51 -24.35 9.71
CA ILE A 309 5.45 -24.24 11.17
C ILE A 309 5.36 -25.63 11.82
N ILE A 310 4.90 -26.67 11.12
CA ILE A 310 4.94 -28.05 11.59
C ILE A 310 5.81 -28.85 10.60
N PRO A 311 7.03 -29.26 10.98
CA PRO A 311 7.89 -30.04 10.09
C PRO A 311 7.34 -31.46 9.88
N CYS A 312 7.70 -32.08 8.76
CA CYS A 312 7.53 -33.53 8.61
C CYS A 312 8.40 -34.26 9.65
N GLU A 313 8.08 -35.51 9.94
CA GLU A 313 8.81 -36.34 10.92
C GLU A 313 10.32 -36.37 10.67
N LYS A 314 10.74 -36.52 9.41
CA LYS A 314 12.16 -36.48 9.02
C LYS A 314 12.83 -35.14 9.37
N CYS A 315 12.16 -34.03 9.12
CA CYS A 315 12.69 -32.71 9.45
C CYS A 315 12.65 -32.44 10.94
N LEU A 316 11.60 -32.87 11.65
CA LEU A 316 11.47 -32.77 13.10
C LEU A 316 12.59 -33.51 13.83
N ASN A 317 12.92 -34.72 13.37
CA ASN A 317 14.01 -35.53 13.91
C ASN A 317 15.40 -34.93 13.64
N GLY A 318 15.53 -34.11 12.59
CA GLY A 318 16.75 -33.39 12.25
C GLY A 318 16.93 -32.04 12.94
N LEU A 319 15.95 -31.58 13.73
CA LEU A 319 16.03 -30.31 14.46
C LEU A 319 16.89 -30.43 15.72
N ARG A 320 17.62 -29.35 16.03
CA ARG A 320 18.29 -29.19 17.33
C ARG A 320 17.23 -28.95 18.41
N GLU A 321 17.58 -29.23 19.66
CA GLU A 321 16.61 -29.20 20.76
C GLU A 321 15.97 -27.81 20.97
N HIS A 322 16.75 -26.73 20.86
CA HIS A 322 16.20 -25.37 20.93
C HIS A 322 15.24 -25.05 19.78
N ASP A 323 15.47 -25.62 18.58
CA ASP A 323 14.57 -25.41 17.44
C ASP A 323 13.24 -26.15 17.64
N LYS A 324 13.24 -27.29 18.37
CA LYS A 324 12.00 -27.98 18.78
C LYS A 324 11.23 -27.20 19.84
N GLN A 325 11.93 -26.61 20.81
CA GLN A 325 11.33 -25.74 21.82
C GLN A 325 10.67 -24.51 21.20
N ASP A 326 11.29 -23.90 20.20
CA ASP A 326 10.68 -22.77 19.45
C ASP A 326 9.37 -23.17 18.75
N LEU A 327 9.26 -24.41 18.26
CA LEU A 327 8.04 -24.93 17.63
C LEU A 327 6.93 -25.21 18.64
N GLU A 328 7.29 -25.79 19.79
CA GLU A 328 6.35 -26.03 20.89
C GLU A 328 5.80 -24.71 21.43
N GLN A 329 6.65 -23.68 21.58
CA GLN A 329 6.20 -22.35 21.95
C GLN A 329 5.20 -21.75 20.95
N GLU A 330 5.42 -21.93 19.64
CA GLU A 330 4.44 -21.49 18.63
C GLU A 330 3.12 -22.27 18.71
N TYR A 331 3.16 -23.58 18.96
CA TYR A 331 1.95 -24.38 19.20
C TYR A 331 1.14 -23.82 20.38
N LEU A 332 1.79 -23.59 21.52
CA LEU A 332 1.14 -23.08 22.72
C LEU A 332 0.55 -21.67 22.53
N LEU A 333 1.30 -20.78 21.86
CA LEU A 333 0.81 -19.43 21.52
C LEU A 333 -0.45 -19.49 20.66
N ARG A 334 -0.46 -20.38 19.66
CA ARG A 334 -1.59 -20.56 18.75
C ARG A 334 -2.78 -21.21 19.43
N PHE A 335 -2.53 -22.12 20.36
CA PHE A 335 -3.55 -22.72 21.18
C PHE A 335 -4.22 -21.65 22.04
N HIS A 336 -3.46 -20.82 22.74
CA HIS A 336 -4.00 -19.73 23.54
C HIS A 336 -4.80 -18.71 22.72
N ASP A 337 -4.30 -18.32 21.53
CA ASP A 337 -5.04 -17.45 20.61
C ASP A 337 -6.36 -18.09 20.15
N TRP A 338 -6.32 -19.40 19.85
CA TRP A 338 -7.49 -20.15 19.47
C TRP A 338 -8.49 -20.25 20.62
N GLN A 339 -8.03 -20.46 21.86
CA GLN A 339 -8.87 -20.51 23.05
C GLN A 339 -9.67 -19.23 23.26
N ARG A 340 -9.03 -18.08 23.06
CA ARG A 340 -9.68 -16.77 23.14
C ARG A 340 -10.78 -16.59 22.09
N LEU A 341 -10.60 -17.14 20.89
CA LEU A 341 -11.55 -16.99 19.77
C LEU A 341 -12.64 -18.08 19.77
N HIS A 342 -12.32 -19.24 20.33
CA HIS A 342 -13.15 -20.44 20.32
C HIS A 342 -13.20 -21.03 21.74
N PRO A 343 -13.89 -20.39 22.69
CA PRO A 343 -13.95 -20.87 24.06
C PRO A 343 -14.50 -22.30 24.16
N GLN A 344 -14.04 -23.05 25.15
CA GLN A 344 -14.47 -24.44 25.38
C GLN A 344 -15.97 -24.50 25.70
N GLY A 345 -16.67 -25.42 25.03
CA GLY A 345 -18.09 -25.63 25.31
C GLY A 345 -18.30 -26.23 26.71
N SER A 346 -19.40 -25.88 27.38
CA SER A 346 -19.69 -26.36 28.74
C SER A 346 -19.85 -27.88 28.88
N ARG A 347 -20.08 -28.60 27.78
CA ARG A 347 -20.17 -30.07 27.70
C ARG A 347 -19.00 -30.72 26.99
N GLU A 348 -18.01 -29.93 26.56
CA GLU A 348 -16.85 -30.42 25.82
C GLU A 348 -15.75 -30.82 26.80
N SER A 349 -15.25 -32.05 26.71
CA SER A 349 -14.12 -32.47 27.53
C SER A 349 -12.86 -31.71 27.10
N ALA A 350 -11.88 -31.56 28.01
CA ALA A 350 -10.61 -30.92 27.68
C ALA A 350 -9.88 -31.63 26.52
N SER A 351 -9.97 -32.97 26.47
CA SER A 351 -9.42 -33.78 25.38
C SER A 351 -10.09 -33.49 24.03
N ASP A 352 -11.42 -33.34 24.00
CA ASP A 352 -12.13 -33.05 22.75
C ASP A 352 -11.83 -31.64 22.25
N TYR A 353 -11.68 -30.70 23.18
CA TYR A 353 -11.33 -29.33 22.89
C TYR A 353 -9.91 -29.19 22.30
N GLU A 354 -8.93 -29.87 22.91
CA GLU A 354 -7.56 -29.93 22.41
C GLU A 354 -7.49 -30.66 21.06
N ARG A 355 -8.25 -31.75 20.89
CA ARG A 355 -8.36 -32.46 19.61
C ARG A 355 -8.88 -31.55 18.51
N ARG A 356 -9.91 -30.74 18.79
CA ARG A 356 -10.47 -29.77 17.84
C ARG A 356 -9.45 -28.70 17.45
N PHE A 357 -8.62 -28.25 18.40
CA PHE A 357 -7.49 -27.39 18.08
C PHE A 357 -6.46 -28.10 17.21
N ASN A 358 -6.08 -29.33 17.55
CA ASN A 358 -5.13 -30.11 16.77
C ASN A 358 -5.60 -30.33 15.33
N ASP A 359 -6.86 -30.65 15.13
CA ASP A 359 -7.46 -30.76 13.79
C ASP A 359 -7.37 -29.42 13.03
N TRP A 360 -7.73 -28.31 13.69
CA TRP A 360 -7.57 -26.97 13.12
C TRP A 360 -6.11 -26.62 12.80
N TRP A 361 -5.19 -26.95 13.70
CA TRP A 361 -3.76 -26.71 13.60
C TRP A 361 -3.16 -27.48 12.42
N LEU A 362 -3.56 -28.74 12.26
CA LEU A 362 -3.21 -29.59 11.12
C LEU A 362 -3.82 -29.07 9.81
N THR A 363 -5.01 -28.47 9.78
CA THR A 363 -5.52 -27.85 8.54
C THR A 363 -4.70 -26.64 8.05
N ARG A 364 -3.86 -26.06 8.91
CA ARG A 364 -2.93 -24.98 8.55
C ARG A 364 -1.62 -25.51 7.97
N LEU A 365 -1.45 -26.84 7.89
CA LEU A 365 -0.39 -27.47 7.10
C LEU A 365 -0.54 -27.09 5.63
N ARG A 366 0.48 -26.46 5.04
CA ARG A 366 0.51 -26.16 3.60
C ARG A 366 1.90 -26.38 3.05
N PRO A 367 2.20 -27.52 2.39
CA PRO A 367 3.56 -27.87 1.97
C PRO A 367 4.27 -26.77 1.19
N SER A 368 5.58 -26.61 1.43
CA SER A 368 6.37 -25.52 0.88
C SER A 368 6.93 -25.97 -0.45
N ARG A 369 7.20 -24.99 -1.31
CA ARG A 369 7.69 -25.28 -2.66
C ARG A 369 9.10 -25.91 -2.69
N GLY A 370 9.85 -25.85 -1.58
CA GLY A 370 11.21 -26.38 -1.48
C GLY A 370 11.35 -27.73 -0.77
N CYS A 371 10.27 -28.32 -0.25
CA CYS A 371 10.34 -29.60 0.46
C CYS A 371 10.57 -30.76 -0.51
N ALA A 372 11.73 -31.42 -0.42
CA ALA A 372 12.13 -32.53 -1.30
C ALA A 372 11.18 -33.74 -1.27
N ILE A 373 10.41 -33.89 -0.19
CA ILE A 373 9.44 -34.97 -0.04
C ILE A 373 8.00 -34.55 -0.34
N ARG A 374 7.74 -33.29 -0.73
CA ARG A 374 6.39 -32.77 -1.00
C ARG A 374 5.57 -33.66 -1.91
N ASP A 375 6.21 -34.17 -2.95
CA ASP A 375 5.57 -34.92 -4.02
C ASP A 375 5.73 -36.44 -3.82
N THR A 376 6.17 -36.90 -2.64
CA THR A 376 6.27 -38.33 -2.29
C THR A 376 4.93 -38.86 -1.77
N GLU A 377 4.66 -40.15 -2.03
CA GLU A 377 3.44 -40.84 -1.56
C GLU A 377 3.22 -40.68 -0.04
N ILE A 378 4.29 -40.67 0.74
CA ILE A 378 4.25 -40.53 2.21
C ILE A 378 3.55 -39.24 2.65
N LEU A 379 3.86 -38.10 2.01
CA LEU A 379 3.19 -36.84 2.31
C LEU A 379 1.82 -36.76 1.65
N GLN A 380 1.65 -37.31 0.45
CA GLN A 380 0.35 -37.37 -0.19
C GLN A 380 -0.66 -38.12 0.66
N GLU A 381 -0.30 -39.23 1.29
CA GLU A 381 -1.19 -40.01 2.17
C GLU A 381 -1.57 -39.24 3.45
N GLN A 382 -0.60 -38.55 4.08
CA GLN A 382 -0.86 -37.67 5.22
C GLN A 382 -1.76 -36.48 4.87
N PHE A 383 -1.61 -35.92 3.66
CA PHE A 383 -2.44 -34.80 3.19
C PHE A 383 -3.81 -35.22 2.66
N TRP A 384 -3.96 -36.40 2.04
CA TRP A 384 -5.26 -36.90 1.60
C TRP A 384 -6.23 -37.08 2.77
N ARG A 385 -5.71 -37.44 3.95
CA ARG A 385 -6.47 -37.48 5.21
C ARG A 385 -6.91 -36.09 5.71
N LEU A 386 -6.23 -35.01 5.27
CA LEU A 386 -6.50 -33.61 5.64
C LEU A 386 -7.35 -32.84 4.60
N ILE A 387 -7.56 -33.39 3.38
CA ILE A 387 -8.40 -32.81 2.32
C ILE A 387 -9.86 -33.34 2.34
N PRO A 388 -10.60 -33.26 3.47
CA PRO A 388 -12.06 -33.26 3.35
C PRO A 388 -12.69 -32.04 4.03
N VAL A 389 -12.33 -30.80 3.67
CA VAL A 389 -13.08 -29.62 4.17
C VAL A 389 -13.29 -28.48 3.14
N THR A 390 -12.55 -28.37 2.03
CA THR A 390 -12.68 -27.19 1.14
C THR A 390 -13.29 -27.44 -0.23
N LYS A 391 -13.84 -28.63 -0.48
CA LYS A 391 -14.70 -28.87 -1.66
C LYS A 391 -16.09 -29.33 -1.22
N ALA A 392 -16.84 -28.44 -0.57
CA ALA A 392 -18.28 -28.50 -0.68
C ALA A 392 -18.62 -28.17 -2.14
N GLN A 393 -19.23 -29.14 -2.83
CA GLN A 393 -19.71 -29.01 -4.19
C GLN A 393 -20.79 -27.91 -4.28
N PRO A 394 -20.97 -27.25 -5.43
CA PRO A 394 -22.11 -26.36 -5.62
C PRO A 394 -23.41 -27.16 -5.51
N GLY A 395 -24.25 -26.86 -4.50
CA GLY A 395 -25.62 -27.37 -4.42
C GLY A 395 -26.05 -28.08 -3.12
N LEU A 396 -25.18 -28.31 -2.14
CA LEU A 396 -25.56 -28.92 -0.85
C LEU A 396 -25.47 -27.90 0.29
N THR A 397 -26.50 -27.85 1.16
CA THR A 397 -26.47 -26.97 2.34
C THR A 397 -25.79 -27.66 3.53
N PHE A 398 -25.15 -26.84 4.39
CA PHE A 398 -24.29 -27.28 5.50
C PHE A 398 -24.91 -28.35 6.43
N LYS A 399 -26.25 -28.35 6.62
CA LYS A 399 -26.96 -29.32 7.47
C LYS A 399 -26.99 -30.74 6.90
N GLU A 400 -27.02 -30.90 5.57
CA GLU A 400 -27.14 -32.21 4.93
C GLU A 400 -25.80 -32.97 4.89
N ALA A 401 -24.69 -32.25 4.79
CA ALA A 401 -23.34 -32.83 4.77
C ALA A 401 -22.90 -33.33 6.17
N VAL A 402 -23.26 -32.60 7.23
CA VAL A 402 -22.90 -32.98 8.60
C VAL A 402 -23.77 -34.14 9.11
N GLY A 403 -25.07 -34.18 8.75
CA GLY A 403 -26.00 -35.20 9.22
C GLY A 403 -25.69 -36.63 8.76
N LYS A 404 -25.15 -36.81 7.55
CA LYS A 404 -24.81 -38.16 7.02
C LYS A 404 -23.52 -38.76 7.58
N THR A 405 -22.61 -37.93 8.11
CA THR A 405 -21.30 -38.41 8.58
C THR A 405 -21.37 -38.97 10.02
N LEU A 406 -22.46 -38.73 10.74
CA LEU A 406 -22.62 -39.12 12.15
C LEU A 406 -23.58 -40.30 12.41
N GLN A 407 -24.12 -40.97 11.39
CA GLN A 407 -24.91 -42.18 11.59
C GLN A 407 -24.08 -43.43 11.22
N ARG A 408 -23.58 -44.16 12.23
CA ARG A 408 -23.25 -45.58 12.07
C ARG A 408 -24.55 -46.38 11.96
N PRO A 409 -24.66 -47.39 11.09
CA PRO A 409 -25.71 -48.39 11.22
C PRO A 409 -25.35 -49.29 12.39
N THR A 410 -26.03 -49.13 13.53
CA THR A 410 -26.22 -50.26 14.45
C THR A 410 -27.17 -51.24 13.77
N GLY A 411 -26.77 -52.50 13.73
CA GLY A 411 -27.30 -53.53 12.83
C GLY A 411 -28.81 -53.79 12.93
N GLN A 412 -29.30 -54.42 11.85
CA GLN A 412 -30.47 -55.31 11.84
C GLN A 412 -30.34 -56.37 12.97
N PRO A 413 -31.45 -56.87 13.51
CA PRO A 413 -32.56 -57.49 12.77
C PRO A 413 -33.62 -56.51 12.25
#